data_AF-A0A450U6F5-F1
#
_entry.id   AF-A0A450U6F5-F1
#
_cell.length_a   1.000
_cell.length_b   1.000
_cell.length_c   1.000
_cell.angle_alpha   90.00
_cell.angle_beta   90.00
_cell.angle_gamma   90.00
#
_symmetry.space_group_name_H-M   'P 1'
#
loop_
_entity.id
_entity.type
_entity.pdbx_description
1 polymer ?
#
loop_
_entity_poly.entity_id
_entity_poly.type
_entity_poly.pdbx_seq_one_letter_code
_entity_poly.pdbx_strand_id
1 'polypeptide(L)'
;MILNLFNKNNALQNRAKPYIDRISFLMNYLNDLLLRDKSDVIKTLNESLLLGIPTDIPNPENRFWPDPSCQHLAISFSCDPVNNPNLVEQFILTGCEDVDNILVIGTGHDASGSTWSIANETRVRPVPPLSVIIQKAFWKIPGWEEIGFGEIRFLKK
;
A
#
# COMPACT_ATOMS: atom_id res chain seq x y z
N MET A 1 21.03 2.70 30.33
CA MET A 1 20.96 2.91 28.86
C MET A 1 20.16 1.82 28.17
N ILE A 2 20.43 0.53 28.44
CA ILE A 2 19.76 -0.63 27.81
C ILE A 2 18.23 -0.64 27.99
N LEU A 3 17.71 -0.40 29.19
CA LEU A 3 16.26 -0.40 29.46
C LEU A 3 15.47 0.65 28.65
N ASN A 4 16.07 1.83 28.42
CA ASN A 4 15.46 2.91 27.62
C ASN A 4 15.41 2.56 26.13
N LEU A 5 16.39 1.83 25.62
CA LEU A 5 16.39 1.33 24.24
C LEU A 5 15.30 0.25 24.03
N PHE A 6 15.15 -0.68 24.99
CA PHE A 6 14.08 -1.68 24.94
C PHE A 6 12.69 -1.05 24.99
N ASN A 7 12.45 -0.09 25.89
CA ASN A 7 11.17 0.61 25.97
C ASN A 7 10.85 1.42 24.71
N LYS A 8 11.86 2.07 24.12
CA LYS A 8 11.69 2.83 22.87
C LYS A 8 11.37 1.92 21.68
N ASN A 9 12.00 0.75 21.59
CA ASN A 9 11.72 -0.23 20.54
C ASN A 9 10.32 -0.83 20.68
N ASN A 10 9.89 -1.17 21.91
CA ASN A 10 8.53 -1.68 22.16
C ASN A 10 7.46 -0.62 21.83
N ALA A 11 7.71 0.65 22.19
CA ALA A 11 6.80 1.75 21.86
C ALA A 11 6.66 1.96 20.34
N LEU A 12 7.76 1.89 19.60
CA LEU A 12 7.74 2.01 18.14
C LEU A 12 7.05 0.81 17.46
N GLN A 13 7.27 -0.40 17.94
CA GLN A 13 6.57 -1.59 17.44
C GLN A 13 5.06 -1.50 17.68
N ASN A 14 4.65 -1.06 18.87
CA ASN A 14 3.24 -0.84 19.18
C ASN A 14 2.61 0.25 18.29
N ARG A 15 3.36 1.32 17.97
CA ARG A 15 2.93 2.35 17.03
C ARG A 15 2.85 1.85 15.58
N ALA A 16 3.69 0.89 15.19
CA ALA A 16 3.71 0.35 13.83
C ALA A 16 2.52 -0.59 13.56
N LYS A 17 2.02 -1.28 14.60
CA LYS A 17 0.99 -2.31 14.45
C LYS A 17 -0.28 -1.84 13.70
N PRO A 18 -0.90 -0.69 14.01
CA PRO A 18 -2.09 -0.25 13.29
C PRO A 18 -1.86 -0.04 11.79
N TYR A 19 -0.68 0.45 11.40
CA TYR A 19 -0.32 0.62 9.99
C TYR A 19 -0.13 -0.72 9.29
N ILE A 20 0.55 -1.66 9.94
CA ILE A 20 0.76 -3.02 9.40
C ILE A 20 -0.60 -3.70 9.20
N ASP A 21 -1.48 -3.65 10.20
CA ASP A 21 -2.81 -4.23 10.12
C ASP A 21 -3.62 -3.58 8.98
N ARG A 22 -3.59 -2.24 8.88
CA ARG A 22 -4.34 -1.50 7.86
C ARG A 22 -3.83 -1.75 6.44
N ILE A 23 -2.52 -1.68 6.22
CA ILE A 23 -1.91 -1.97 4.92
C ILE A 23 -2.19 -3.43 4.51
N SER A 24 -2.07 -4.39 5.45
CA SER A 24 -2.37 -5.80 5.17
C SER A 24 -3.85 -6.01 4.80
N PHE A 25 -4.76 -5.32 5.49
CA PHE A 25 -6.17 -5.30 5.12
C PHE A 25 -6.37 -4.75 3.70
N LEU A 26 -5.78 -3.59 3.40
CA LEU A 26 -5.91 -2.94 2.09
C LEU A 26 -5.33 -3.81 0.97
N MET A 27 -4.18 -4.45 1.17
CA MET A 27 -3.60 -5.36 0.18
C MET A 27 -4.57 -6.50 -0.16
N ASN A 28 -5.16 -7.16 0.84
CA ASN A 28 -6.12 -8.24 0.60
C ASN A 28 -7.41 -7.73 -0.03
N TYR A 29 -7.92 -6.59 0.43
CA TYR A 29 -9.16 -6.01 -0.07
C TYR A 29 -9.03 -5.55 -1.53
N LEU A 30 -7.95 -4.82 -1.85
CA LEU A 30 -7.70 -4.26 -3.17
C LEU A 30 -7.29 -5.33 -4.18
N ASN A 31 -6.72 -6.45 -3.71
CA ASN A 31 -6.42 -7.60 -4.56
C ASN A 31 -7.65 -8.05 -5.36
N ASP A 32 -8.82 -8.07 -4.72
CA ASP A 32 -10.05 -8.54 -5.35
C ASP A 32 -10.60 -7.55 -6.37
N LEU A 33 -10.11 -6.31 -6.38
CA LEU A 33 -10.50 -5.22 -7.29
C LEU A 33 -9.57 -5.08 -8.50
N LEU A 34 -8.43 -5.78 -8.51
CA LEU A 34 -7.53 -5.80 -9.65
C LEU A 34 -8.21 -6.46 -10.86
N LEU A 35 -7.87 -5.97 -12.05
CA LEU A 35 -8.41 -6.41 -13.34
C LEU A 35 -9.94 -6.22 -13.44
N ARG A 36 -10.49 -5.24 -12.71
CA ARG A 36 -11.88 -4.81 -12.85
C ARG A 36 -11.98 -3.49 -13.59
N ASP A 37 -13.19 -3.19 -14.05
CA ASP A 37 -13.51 -1.90 -14.65
C ASP A 37 -13.39 -0.77 -13.64
N LYS A 38 -12.77 0.33 -14.06
CA LYS A 38 -12.51 1.54 -13.28
C LYS A 38 -13.75 2.07 -12.60
N SER A 39 -14.91 2.05 -13.26
CA SER A 39 -16.16 2.55 -12.68
C SER A 39 -16.64 1.68 -11.50
N ASP A 40 -16.51 0.35 -11.61
CA ASP A 40 -16.83 -0.59 -10.53
C ASP A 40 -15.87 -0.43 -9.35
N VAL A 41 -14.56 -0.29 -9.65
CA VAL A 41 -13.54 -0.05 -8.63
C VAL A 41 -13.82 1.24 -7.86
N ILE A 42 -14.03 2.37 -8.55
CA ILE A 42 -14.29 3.66 -7.89
C ILE A 42 -15.55 3.58 -7.01
N LYS A 43 -16.63 2.99 -7.54
CA LYS A 43 -17.86 2.78 -6.78
C LYS A 43 -17.59 1.97 -5.51
N THR A 44 -16.91 0.84 -5.66
CA THR A 44 -16.61 -0.08 -4.55
C THR A 44 -15.70 0.56 -3.49
N LEU A 45 -14.71 1.36 -3.91
CA LEU A 45 -13.83 2.10 -2.99
C LEU A 45 -14.62 3.17 -2.21
N ASN A 46 -15.54 3.87 -2.87
CA ASN A 46 -16.37 4.88 -2.22
C ASN A 46 -17.41 4.27 -1.28
N GLU A 47 -18.03 3.15 -1.65
CA GLU A 47 -19.07 2.51 -0.83
C GLU A 47 -18.47 1.77 0.38
N SER A 48 -17.39 1.02 0.18
CA SER A 48 -16.85 0.13 1.22
C SER A 48 -15.74 0.76 2.05
N LEU A 49 -14.87 1.58 1.44
CA LEU A 49 -13.76 2.24 2.13
C LEU A 49 -14.05 3.71 2.45
N LEU A 50 -15.15 4.28 1.96
CA LEU A 50 -15.51 5.69 2.14
C LEU A 50 -14.42 6.65 1.63
N LEU A 51 -13.70 6.26 0.56
CA LEU A 51 -12.48 6.93 0.11
C LEU A 51 -12.72 8.36 -0.39
N GLY A 52 -13.94 8.68 -0.84
CA GLY A 52 -14.33 10.04 -1.21
C GLY A 52 -13.79 10.50 -2.56
N ILE A 53 -13.59 9.58 -3.52
CA ILE A 53 -13.24 9.92 -4.90
C ILE A 53 -14.44 10.66 -5.53
N PRO A 54 -14.29 11.93 -5.96
CA PRO A 54 -15.38 12.66 -6.61
C PRO A 54 -15.77 12.01 -7.94
N THR A 55 -17.07 11.92 -8.22
CA THR A 55 -17.58 11.28 -9.44
C THR A 55 -17.38 12.12 -10.70
N ASP A 56 -17.15 13.41 -10.54
CA ASP A 56 -16.99 14.41 -11.60
C ASP A 56 -15.53 14.77 -11.90
N ILE A 57 -14.57 14.16 -11.18
CA ILE A 57 -13.16 14.45 -11.41
C ILE A 57 -12.67 13.81 -12.71
N PRO A 58 -12.01 14.58 -13.61
CA PRO A 58 -11.40 14.00 -14.79
C PRO A 58 -10.16 13.20 -14.41
N ASN A 59 -10.05 11.99 -14.97
CA ASN A 59 -8.91 11.08 -14.83
C ASN A 59 -8.56 10.85 -13.35
N PRO A 60 -9.41 10.12 -12.60
CA PRO A 60 -9.17 9.81 -11.19
C PRO A 60 -7.99 8.87 -10.97
N GLU A 61 -7.57 8.11 -11.99
CA GLU A 61 -6.37 7.27 -11.96
C GLU A 61 -5.10 8.09 -11.69
N ASN A 62 -4.10 7.45 -11.08
CA ASN A 62 -2.80 8.00 -10.67
C ASN A 62 -2.86 9.14 -9.63
N ARG A 63 -4.05 9.52 -9.16
CA ARG A 63 -4.22 10.45 -8.03
C ARG A 63 -4.19 9.67 -6.71
N PHE A 64 -3.72 10.35 -5.67
CA PHE A 64 -3.69 9.80 -4.32
C PHE A 64 -4.91 10.24 -3.52
N TRP A 65 -5.62 9.26 -2.98
CA TRP A 65 -6.84 9.44 -2.20
C TRP A 65 -6.58 9.01 -0.74
N PRO A 66 -6.65 9.93 0.24
CA PRO A 66 -6.37 9.60 1.63
C PRO A 66 -7.29 8.50 2.16
N ASP A 67 -6.73 7.52 2.86
CA ASP A 67 -7.52 6.50 3.54
C ASP A 67 -8.23 7.13 4.75
N PRO A 68 -9.58 7.16 4.80
CA PRO A 68 -10.29 7.80 5.91
C PRO A 68 -10.08 7.09 7.25
N SER A 69 -9.69 5.82 7.23
CA SER A 69 -9.37 5.05 8.45
C SER A 69 -7.94 5.23 8.93
N CYS A 70 -7.06 5.81 8.11
CA CYS A 70 -5.65 6.04 8.44
C CYS A 70 -5.13 7.24 7.66
N GLN A 71 -5.20 8.44 8.26
CA GLN A 71 -4.89 9.71 7.60
C GLN A 71 -3.45 9.82 7.07
N HIS A 72 -2.53 8.96 7.51
CA HIS A 72 -1.16 8.93 7.02
C HIS A 72 -0.94 7.94 5.86
N LEU A 73 -2.01 7.35 5.32
CA LEU A 73 -1.97 6.47 4.16
C LEU A 73 -2.85 7.06 3.05
N ALA A 74 -2.43 6.87 1.81
CA ALA A 74 -3.23 7.18 0.64
C ALA A 74 -3.21 6.03 -0.35
N ILE A 75 -4.32 5.89 -1.07
CA ILE A 75 -4.56 4.86 -2.09
C ILE A 75 -4.55 5.55 -3.45
N SER A 76 -3.82 4.98 -4.40
CA SER A 76 -3.87 5.33 -5.82
C SER A 76 -4.09 4.05 -6.63
N PHE A 77 -4.58 4.20 -7.84
CA PHE A 77 -4.74 3.11 -8.79
C PHE A 77 -4.36 3.57 -10.19
N SER A 78 -3.91 2.67 -11.05
CA SER A 78 -3.65 2.95 -12.45
C SER A 78 -4.35 1.94 -13.35
N CYS A 79 -4.62 2.37 -14.57
CA CYS A 79 -5.28 1.56 -15.59
C CYS A 79 -4.31 1.21 -16.71
N ASP A 80 -4.60 0.13 -17.45
CA ASP A 80 -3.84 -0.25 -18.65
C ASP A 80 -3.91 0.85 -19.71
N PRO A 81 -2.83 1.60 -19.97
CA PRO A 81 -2.87 2.68 -20.95
C PRO A 81 -2.84 2.16 -22.40
N VAL A 82 -2.51 0.88 -22.61
CA VAL A 82 -2.23 0.30 -23.94
C VAL A 82 -3.41 -0.52 -24.45
N ASN A 83 -3.88 -1.51 -23.70
CA ASN A 83 -4.90 -2.44 -24.20
C ASN A 83 -6.31 -2.12 -23.68
N ASN A 84 -6.44 -1.66 -22.44
CA ASN A 84 -7.75 -1.28 -21.88
C ASN A 84 -7.69 -0.13 -20.86
N PRO A 85 -7.93 1.14 -21.28
CA PRO A 85 -7.83 2.32 -20.41
C PRO A 85 -8.85 2.38 -19.26
N ASN A 86 -9.80 1.44 -19.21
CA ASN A 86 -10.76 1.31 -18.13
C ASN A 86 -10.45 0.12 -17.21
N LEU A 87 -9.45 -0.72 -17.49
CA LEU A 87 -9.09 -1.85 -16.63
C LEU A 87 -8.10 -1.38 -15.56
N VAL A 88 -8.41 -1.57 -14.29
CA VAL A 88 -7.49 -1.26 -13.19
C VAL A 88 -6.46 -2.38 -13.04
N GLU A 89 -5.20 -2.11 -13.37
CA GLU A 89 -4.12 -3.10 -13.31
C GLU A 89 -3.25 -2.98 -12.06
N GLN A 90 -3.26 -1.82 -11.41
CA GLN A 90 -2.39 -1.57 -10.28
C GLN A 90 -3.07 -0.76 -9.18
N PHE A 91 -2.73 -1.09 -7.94
CA PHE A 91 -2.94 -0.25 -6.77
C PHE A 91 -1.61 0.16 -6.16
N ILE A 92 -1.57 1.37 -5.63
CA ILE A 92 -0.43 1.94 -4.93
C ILE A 92 -0.91 2.43 -3.57
N LEU A 93 -0.26 2.00 -2.50
CA LEU A 93 -0.41 2.57 -1.16
C LEU A 93 0.84 3.37 -0.85
N THR A 94 0.67 4.62 -0.44
CA THR A 94 1.77 5.49 -0.01
C THR A 94 1.55 6.02 1.40
N GLY A 95 2.64 6.17 2.15
CA GLY A 95 2.62 6.79 3.47
C GLY A 95 2.99 8.27 3.44
N CYS A 96 2.55 9.03 4.43
CA CYS A 96 2.99 10.41 4.65
C CYS A 96 3.37 10.66 6.13
N GLU A 97 3.97 11.82 6.39
CA GLU A 97 4.39 12.27 7.72
C GLU A 97 5.23 11.23 8.48
N ASP A 98 4.70 10.67 9.56
CA ASP A 98 5.38 9.70 10.43
C ASP A 98 5.68 8.37 9.73
N VAL A 99 4.98 8.07 8.64
CA VAL A 99 5.16 6.86 7.83
C VAL A 99 5.52 7.20 6.38
N ASP A 100 6.07 8.39 6.14
CA ASP A 100 6.58 8.82 4.84
C ASP A 100 7.58 7.80 4.26
N ASN A 101 7.75 7.84 2.94
CA ASN A 101 8.53 6.89 2.14
C ASN A 101 8.00 5.46 2.07
N ILE A 102 6.92 5.06 2.75
CA ILE A 102 6.33 3.74 2.50
C ILE A 102 5.71 3.73 1.11
N LEU A 103 6.07 2.75 0.29
CA LEU A 103 5.46 2.49 -1.00
C LEU A 103 5.10 1.01 -1.10
N VAL A 104 3.81 0.72 -1.28
CA VAL A 104 3.29 -0.64 -1.50
C VAL A 104 2.60 -0.68 -2.86
N ILE A 105 2.99 -1.59 -3.73
CA ILE A 105 2.45 -1.68 -5.09
C ILE A 105 1.88 -3.07 -5.32
N GLY A 106 0.59 -3.15 -5.67
CA GLY A 106 -0.09 -4.36 -6.09
C GLY A 106 -0.39 -4.32 -7.58
N THR A 107 0.04 -5.32 -8.34
CA THR A 107 -0.17 -5.43 -9.79
C THR A 107 -0.94 -6.70 -10.11
N GLY A 108 -2.01 -6.59 -10.90
CA GLY A 108 -2.78 -7.71 -11.41
C GLY A 108 -2.14 -8.33 -12.65
N HIS A 109 -2.28 -9.65 -12.80
CA HIS A 109 -1.78 -10.43 -13.94
C HIS A 109 -2.87 -11.43 -14.38
N ASP A 110 -3.21 -11.43 -15.66
CA ASP A 110 -4.36 -12.17 -16.21
C ASP A 110 -4.35 -13.68 -15.91
N ALA A 111 -3.16 -14.31 -15.87
CA ALA A 111 -3.02 -15.76 -15.68
C ALA A 111 -2.41 -16.17 -14.32
N SER A 112 -1.78 -15.25 -13.59
CA SER A 112 -1.00 -15.55 -12.38
C SER A 112 -1.53 -14.90 -11.11
N GLY A 113 -2.69 -14.25 -11.15
CA GLY A 113 -3.26 -13.55 -10.00
C GLY A 113 -2.62 -12.18 -9.82
N SER A 114 -2.43 -11.73 -8.58
CA SER A 114 -1.73 -10.46 -8.32
C SER A 114 -0.38 -10.67 -7.64
N THR A 115 0.50 -9.69 -7.78
CA THR A 115 1.73 -9.60 -7.00
C THR A 115 1.74 -8.30 -6.24
N TRP A 116 2.19 -8.34 -4.99
CA TRP A 116 2.41 -7.13 -4.21
C TRP A 116 3.91 -6.88 -4.02
N SER A 117 4.31 -5.67 -3.68
CA SER A 117 5.69 -5.31 -3.38
C SER A 117 5.70 -4.18 -2.37
N ILE A 118 6.76 -4.11 -1.57
CA ILE A 118 6.92 -3.05 -0.58
C ILE A 118 8.35 -2.50 -0.62
N ALA A 119 8.46 -1.20 -0.76
CA ALA A 119 9.71 -0.46 -0.85
C ALA A 119 9.66 0.78 0.05
N ASN A 120 10.85 1.31 0.37
CA ASN A 120 10.96 2.68 0.82
C ASN A 120 11.28 3.55 -0.39
N GLU A 121 10.44 4.53 -0.70
CA GLU A 121 10.71 5.48 -1.75
C GLU A 121 11.71 6.55 -1.27
N THR A 122 12.55 7.02 -2.18
CA THR A 122 13.53 8.11 -2.03
C THR A 122 14.82 7.86 -1.22
N ARG A 123 15.93 8.37 -1.79
CA ARG A 123 17.26 8.52 -1.16
C ARG A 123 17.55 9.98 -0.74
N VAL A 124 16.54 10.85 -0.79
CA VAL A 124 16.73 12.32 -0.69
C VAL A 124 16.48 12.84 0.72
N ARG A 125 15.67 12.13 1.52
CA ARG A 125 15.39 12.47 2.93
C ARG A 125 15.63 11.27 3.84
N PRO A 126 15.98 11.50 5.13
CA PRO A 126 16.04 10.41 6.10
C PRO A 126 14.70 9.67 6.19
N VAL A 127 14.73 8.34 6.11
CA VAL A 127 13.53 7.51 6.25
C VAL A 127 13.06 7.55 7.71
N PRO A 128 11.77 7.83 7.99
CA PRO A 128 11.25 7.79 9.35
C PRO A 128 11.48 6.41 10.00
N PRO A 129 11.90 6.33 11.28
CA PRO A 129 12.10 5.05 11.96
C PRO A 129 10.87 4.15 11.95
N LEU A 130 9.67 4.74 11.95
CA LEU A 130 8.42 4.01 11.92
C LEU A 130 8.19 3.32 10.56
N SER A 131 8.48 3.99 9.44
CA SER A 131 8.44 3.41 8.10
C SER A 131 9.35 2.19 7.97
N VAL A 132 10.58 2.28 8.50
CA VAL A 132 11.54 1.15 8.49
C VAL A 132 11.00 -0.05 9.26
N ILE A 133 10.34 0.17 10.40
CA ILE A 133 9.77 -0.91 11.21
C ILE A 133 8.58 -1.55 10.49
N ILE A 134 7.71 -0.74 9.89
CA ILE A 134 6.56 -1.23 9.13
C ILE A 134 7.04 -2.10 7.96
N GLN A 135 7.95 -1.59 7.13
CA GLN A 135 8.50 -2.34 6.00
C GLN A 135 9.12 -3.68 6.43
N LYS A 136 9.94 -3.69 7.48
CA LYS A 136 10.55 -4.91 8.01
C LYS A 136 9.54 -5.92 8.56
N ALA A 137 8.38 -5.44 9.03
CA ALA A 137 7.32 -6.33 9.48
C ALA A 137 6.65 -7.03 8.30
N PHE A 138 6.45 -6.34 7.17
CA PHE A 138 5.88 -6.91 5.94
C PHE A 138 6.69 -8.08 5.38
N TRP A 139 8.02 -8.05 5.50
CA TRP A 139 8.90 -9.17 5.11
C TRP A 139 8.75 -10.43 5.98
N LYS A 140 7.95 -10.35 7.05
CA LYS A 140 7.70 -11.46 7.98
C LYS A 140 6.22 -11.81 8.07
N ILE A 141 5.37 -11.25 7.19
CA ILE A 141 3.93 -11.51 7.26
C ILE A 141 3.65 -12.95 6.81
N PRO A 142 2.97 -13.75 7.65
CA PRO A 142 2.55 -15.09 7.26
C PRO A 142 1.64 -15.07 6.03
N GLY A 143 1.87 -15.98 5.09
CA GLY A 143 1.09 -16.10 3.85
C GLY A 143 1.55 -15.21 2.70
N TRP A 144 2.69 -14.52 2.84
CA TRP A 144 3.36 -13.82 1.75
C TRP A 144 4.81 -14.28 1.67
N GLU A 145 5.21 -14.81 0.51
CA GLU A 145 6.59 -15.16 0.19
C GLU A 145 7.38 -13.91 -0.22
N GLU A 146 8.51 -13.67 0.44
CA GLU A 146 9.48 -12.67 0.00
C GLU A 146 10.19 -13.20 -1.26
N ILE A 147 10.03 -12.50 -2.38
CA ILE A 147 10.75 -12.79 -3.63
C ILE A 147 11.61 -11.58 -3.97
N GLY A 148 12.92 -11.76 -4.12
CA GLY A 148 13.85 -10.73 -4.57
C GLY A 148 15.26 -10.78 -3.94
N PHE A 149 16.24 -10.21 -4.64
CA PHE A 149 17.62 -10.02 -4.17
C PHE A 149 17.94 -8.51 -4.11
N GLY A 150 18.23 -7.97 -2.91
CA GLY A 150 18.64 -6.57 -2.71
C GLY A 150 17.63 -5.69 -1.96
N GLU A 151 17.50 -4.41 -2.36
CA GLU A 151 16.66 -3.40 -1.68
C GLU A 151 15.18 -3.40 -2.14
N ILE A 152 14.86 -3.99 -3.30
CA ILE A 152 13.49 -4.10 -3.83
C ILE A 152 13.00 -5.53 -3.59
N ARG A 153 11.85 -5.66 -2.92
CA ARG A 153 11.30 -6.97 -2.50
C ARG A 153 9.83 -7.07 -2.87
N PHE A 154 9.49 -8.22 -3.44
CA PHE A 154 8.13 -8.59 -3.83
C PHE A 154 7.52 -9.51 -2.76
N LEU A 155 6.21 -9.39 -2.59
CA LEU A 155 5.38 -10.26 -1.77
C LEU A 155 4.45 -11.01 -2.71
N LYS A 156 4.56 -12.34 -2.70
CA LYS A 156 3.67 -13.23 -3.45
C LYS A 156 2.85 -14.07 -2.48
N LYS A 157 1.55 -14.16 -2.70
CA LYS A 157 0.67 -15.04 -1.92
C LYS A 157 0.70 -16.47 -2.47
#